data_AF-A0A9D7EUL7-F1
#
_entry.id   AF-A0A9D7EUL7-F1
#
_cell.length_a   1.000
_cell.length_b   1.000
_cell.length_c   1.000
_cell.angle_alpha   90.00
_cell.angle_beta   90.00
_cell.angle_gamma   90.00
#
_symmetry.space_group_name_H-M   'P 1'
#
loop_
_entity.id
_entity.type
_entity.pdbx_description
1 polymer ?
#
loop_
_entity_poly.entity_id
_entity_poly.type
_entity_poly.pdbx_seq_one_letter_code
_entity_poly.pdbx_strand_id
1 'polypeptide(L)'
;MKIDFDYEVSELTRYLKSADGYLDCEKIVLANTKRQLYNRIAIHTIESYLKELQKYFEDKSVINKGNEESVNYKYAAGFLNTINNTPYWHSWGKTTD
;
A
#
# COMPACT_ATOMS: atom_id res chain seq x y z
N MET A 1 14.33 -10.45 8.07
CA MET A 1 13.02 -11.01 7.70
C MET A 1 12.61 -10.36 6.39
N LYS A 2 12.17 -11.13 5.41
CA LYS A 2 11.84 -10.64 4.06
C LYS A 2 10.31 -10.51 3.96
N ILE A 3 9.84 -9.46 3.30
CA ILE A 3 8.41 -9.33 2.96
C ILE A 3 8.15 -10.22 1.75
N ASP A 4 7.13 -11.08 1.84
CA ASP A 4 6.68 -11.91 0.71
C ASP A 4 5.82 -11.04 -0.21
N PHE A 5 6.45 -10.47 -1.24
CA PHE A 5 5.78 -9.51 -2.12
C PHE A 5 4.54 -10.10 -2.79
N ASP A 6 4.64 -11.32 -3.34
CA ASP A 6 3.57 -11.96 -4.09
C ASP A 6 2.35 -12.27 -3.20
N TYR A 7 2.60 -12.74 -1.98
CA TYR A 7 1.54 -12.93 -0.99
C TYR A 7 0.86 -11.60 -0.64
N GLU A 8 1.65 -10.57 -0.35
CA GLU A 8 1.16 -9.28 0.11
C GLU A 8 0.35 -8.55 -0.97
N VAL A 9 0.81 -8.54 -2.22
CA VAL A 9 0.05 -7.92 -3.33
C VAL A 9 -1.23 -8.67 -3.63
N SER A 10 -1.23 -10.01 -3.51
CA SER A 10 -2.44 -10.82 -3.67
C SER A 10 -3.49 -10.45 -2.61
N GLU A 11 -3.07 -10.34 -1.35
CA GLU A 11 -3.94 -9.98 -0.23
C GLU A 11 -4.49 -8.55 -0.38
N LEU A 12 -3.62 -7.58 -0.66
CA LEU A 12 -4.00 -6.17 -0.87
C LEU A 12 -4.95 -6.01 -2.05
N THR A 13 -4.65 -6.66 -3.19
CA THR A 13 -5.50 -6.62 -4.39
C THR A 13 -6.90 -7.13 -4.09
N ARG A 14 -7.03 -8.21 -3.30
CA ARG A 14 -8.33 -8.73 -2.89
C ARG A 14 -9.15 -7.68 -2.13
N TYR A 15 -8.55 -6.94 -1.20
CA TYR A 15 -9.26 -5.91 -0.44
C TYR A 15 -9.55 -4.66 -1.27
N LEU A 16 -8.62 -4.24 -2.14
CA LEU A 16 -8.80 -3.06 -3.00
C LEU A 16 -9.96 -3.24 -4.00
N LYS A 17 -10.25 -4.48 -4.43
CA LYS A 17 -11.41 -4.77 -5.28
C LYS A 17 -12.76 -4.48 -4.60
N SER A 18 -12.80 -4.55 -3.28
CA SER A 18 -14.01 -4.29 -2.47
C SER A 18 -14.00 -2.93 -1.78
N ALA A 19 -12.99 -2.10 -2.02
CA ALA A 19 -12.87 -0.80 -1.37
C ALA A 19 -13.87 0.20 -1.96
N ASP A 20 -14.58 0.94 -1.10
CA ASP A 20 -15.52 1.98 -1.50
C ASP A 20 -14.86 3.36 -1.41
N GLY A 21 -14.20 3.73 -2.51
CA GLY A 21 -13.53 5.03 -2.64
C GLY A 21 -12.14 5.11 -2.01
N TYR A 22 -11.58 6.33 -2.01
CA TYR A 22 -10.17 6.55 -1.73
C TYR A 22 -9.79 6.28 -0.27
N LEU A 23 -10.63 6.65 0.70
CA LEU A 23 -10.34 6.49 2.13
C LEU A 23 -10.15 5.02 2.52
N ASP A 24 -10.93 4.11 1.93
CA ASP A 24 -10.80 2.69 2.21
C ASP A 24 -9.53 2.10 1.59
N CYS A 25 -9.14 2.57 0.41
CA CYS A 25 -7.85 2.21 -0.19
C CYS A 25 -6.67 2.64 0.70
N GLU A 26 -6.72 3.86 1.26
CA GLU A 26 -5.68 4.36 2.18
C GLU A 26 -5.60 3.52 3.45
N LYS A 27 -6.76 3.17 4.06
CA LYS A 27 -6.81 2.30 5.25
C LYS A 27 -6.18 0.94 4.98
N ILE A 28 -6.46 0.33 3.83
CA ILE A 28 -5.90 -0.98 3.43
C ILE A 28 -4.37 -0.91 3.34
N VAL A 29 -3.84 0.11 2.64
CA VAL A 29 -2.39 0.31 2.51
C VAL A 29 -1.74 0.61 3.87
N LEU A 30 -2.38 1.45 4.69
CA LEU A 30 -1.87 1.81 6.01
C LEU A 30 -1.85 0.60 6.95
N ALA A 31 -2.91 -0.22 6.95
CA ALA A 31 -2.98 -1.43 7.76
C ALA A 31 -1.87 -2.42 7.40
N ASN A 32 -1.61 -2.61 6.10
CA ASN A 32 -0.51 -3.42 5.60
C ASN A 32 0.85 -2.88 6.09
N THR A 33 1.08 -1.58 5.92
CA THR A 33 2.32 -0.92 6.33
C THR A 33 2.56 -1.04 7.85
N LYS A 34 1.50 -0.83 8.66
CA LYS A 34 1.53 -1.01 10.12
C LYS A 34 1.86 -2.46 10.49
N ARG A 35 1.30 -3.45 9.78
CA ARG A 35 1.62 -4.87 9.98
C ARG A 35 3.11 -5.16 9.76
N GLN A 36 3.72 -4.58 8.73
CA GLN A 36 5.16 -4.77 8.48
C GLN A 36 6.02 -4.13 9.58
N LEU A 37 5.62 -2.96 10.09
CA LEU A 37 6.27 -2.33 11.25
C LEU A 37 6.14 -3.19 12.52
N TYR A 38 4.95 -3.73 12.78
CA TYR A 38 4.68 -4.61 13.92
C TYR A 38 5.51 -5.89 13.87
N ASN A 39 5.69 -6.46 12.67
CA ASN A 39 6.55 -7.62 12.41
C ASN A 39 8.05 -7.31 12.55
N ARG A 40 8.42 -6.12 13.02
CA ARG A 40 9.81 -5.65 13.23
C ARG A 40 10.65 -5.76 11.95
N ILE A 41 10.01 -5.61 10.78
CA ILE A 41 10.73 -5.49 9.51
C ILE A 41 11.54 -4.20 9.54
N ALA A 42 12.78 -4.25 9.06
CA ALA A 42 13.65 -3.08 9.04
C ALA A 42 13.06 -1.99 8.14
N ILE A 43 13.12 -0.73 8.58
CA ILE A 43 12.47 0.40 7.89
C ILE A 43 12.87 0.46 6.41
N HIS A 44 14.17 0.35 6.09
CA HIS A 44 14.66 0.36 4.70
C HIS A 44 14.10 -0.79 3.83
N THR A 45 13.78 -1.93 4.44
CA THR A 45 13.14 -3.06 3.75
C THR A 45 11.67 -2.74 3.45
N ILE A 46 10.97 -2.11 4.40
CA ILE A 46 9.60 -1.63 4.19
C ILE A 46 9.58 -0.53 3.10
N GLU A 47 10.51 0.42 3.13
CA GLU A 47 10.59 1.48 2.12
C GLU A 47 10.80 0.92 0.70
N SER A 48 11.65 -0.10 0.56
CA SER A 48 11.84 -0.78 -0.73
C SER A 48 10.57 -1.47 -1.19
N TYR A 49 9.88 -2.16 -0.27
CA TYR A 49 8.60 -2.81 -0.52
C TYR A 49 7.51 -1.80 -0.93
N LEU A 50 7.39 -0.66 -0.26
CA LEU A 50 6.38 0.35 -0.57
C LEU A 50 6.59 0.99 -1.95
N LYS A 51 7.85 1.14 -2.39
CA LYS A 51 8.17 1.60 -3.75
C LYS A 51 7.78 0.57 -4.80
N GLU A 52 8.07 -0.71 -4.54
CA GLU A 52 7.70 -1.80 -5.44
C GLU A 52 6.16 -1.95 -5.53
N LEU A 53 5.48 -1.83 -4.39
CA LEU A 53 4.02 -1.85 -4.30
C LEU A 53 3.38 -0.67 -5.04
N GLN A 54 3.96 0.53 -4.92
CA GLN A 54 3.50 1.71 -5.66
C GLN A 54 3.52 1.43 -7.16
N LYS A 55 4.67 0.98 -7.68
CA LYS A 55 4.83 0.65 -9.09
C LYS A 55 3.84 -0.42 -9.54
N TYR A 56 3.65 -1.47 -8.73
CA TYR A 56 2.68 -2.52 -9.02
C TYR A 56 1.25 -1.98 -9.20
N PHE A 57 0.80 -1.08 -8.31
CA PHE A 57 -0.54 -0.49 -8.42
C PHE A 57 -0.65 0.53 -9.56
N GLU A 58 0.41 1.27 -9.87
CA GLU A 58 0.47 2.11 -11.08
C GLU A 58 0.26 1.25 -12.33
N ASP A 59 1.00 0.15 -12.47
CA ASP A 59 0.87 -0.79 -13.59
C ASP A 59 -0.53 -1.42 -13.65
N LYS A 60 -1.07 -1.88 -12.51
CA LYS A 60 -2.43 -2.44 -12.44
C LYS A 60 -3.51 -1.44 -12.80
N SER A 61 -3.33 -0.17 -12.45
CA SER A 61 -4.28 0.88 -12.82
C SER A 61 -4.36 1.09 -14.33
N VAL A 62 -3.22 0.97 -15.02
CA VAL A 62 -3.13 1.08 -16.48
C VAL A 62 -3.74 -0.15 -17.14
N ILE A 63 -3.44 -1.35 -16.64
CA ILE A 63 -3.96 -2.62 -17.19
C ILE A 63 -5.49 -2.68 -17.07
N ASN A 64 -6.06 -2.24 -15.95
CA ASN A 64 -7.51 -2.30 -15.69
C ASN A 64 -8.26 -1.05 -16.14
N LYS A 65 -7.66 -0.19 -16.97
CA LYS A 65 -8.24 1.09 -17.39
C LYS A 65 -9.67 0.93 -17.90
N GLY A 66 -10.59 1.70 -17.32
CA GLY A 66 -12.01 1.66 -17.65
C GLY A 66 -12.88 0.88 -16.66
N ASN A 67 -12.26 0.09 -15.76
CA ASN A 67 -12.96 -0.60 -14.67
C ASN A 67 -12.88 0.20 -13.36
N GLU A 68 -13.85 -0.02 -12.47
CA GLU A 68 -13.86 0.57 -11.12
C GLU A 68 -12.57 0.23 -10.33
N GLU A 69 -12.06 -1.00 -10.51
CA GLU A 69 -10.80 -1.44 -9.90
C GLU A 69 -9.60 -0.55 -10.26
N SER A 70 -9.57 0.02 -11.47
CA SER A 70 -8.50 0.96 -11.90
C SER A 70 -8.43 2.18 -10.99
N VAL A 71 -9.58 2.68 -10.55
CA VAL A 71 -9.67 3.86 -9.68
C VAL A 71 -9.10 3.53 -8.30
N ASN A 72 -9.43 2.37 -7.75
CA ASN A 72 -8.91 1.93 -6.45
C ASN A 72 -7.39 1.70 -6.48
N TYR A 73 -6.85 1.12 -7.55
CA TYR A 73 -5.39 1.02 -7.71
C TYR A 73 -4.73 2.40 -7.83
N LYS A 74 -5.36 3.38 -8.49
CA LYS A 74 -4.84 4.77 -8.53
C LYS A 74 -4.83 5.42 -7.15
N TYR A 75 -5.89 5.25 -6.36
CA TYR A 75 -5.93 5.79 -5.00
C TYR A 75 -4.84 5.15 -4.13
N ALA A 76 -4.69 3.82 -4.17
CA ALA A 76 -3.63 3.13 -3.45
C ALA A 76 -2.23 3.60 -3.87
N ALA A 77 -1.96 3.70 -5.18
CA ALA A 77 -0.69 4.20 -5.70
C ALA A 77 -0.41 5.65 -5.28
N GLY A 78 -1.42 6.53 -5.37
CA GLY A 78 -1.31 7.92 -4.94
C GLY A 78 -0.97 8.05 -3.46
N PHE A 79 -1.60 7.24 -2.60
CA PHE A 79 -1.29 7.24 -1.18
C PHE A 79 0.10 6.67 -0.87
N LEU A 80 0.54 5.63 -1.58
CA LEU A 80 1.92 5.12 -1.47
C LEU A 80 2.94 6.16 -1.88
N ASN A 81 2.67 6.94 -2.93
CA ASN A 81 3.51 8.07 -3.30
C ASN A 81 3.59 9.11 -2.16
N THR A 82 2.47 9.40 -1.48
CA THR A 82 2.48 10.27 -0.30
C THR A 82 3.36 9.70 0.82
N ILE A 83 3.22 8.42 1.16
CA ILE A 83 4.06 7.76 2.19
C ILE A 83 5.54 7.84 1.81
N ASN A 84 5.89 7.45 0.59
CA ASN A 84 7.27 7.40 0.10
C ASN A 84 7.96 8.77 0.08
N ASN A 85 7.20 9.86 -0.02
CA ASN A 85 7.71 11.23 -0.02
C ASN A 85 7.55 11.95 1.34
N THR A 86 6.95 11.32 2.34
CA THR A 86 6.77 11.93 3.66
C THR A 86 7.90 11.53 4.61
N PRO A 87 8.70 12.48 5.11
CA PRO A 87 9.69 12.20 6.14
C PRO A 87 9.03 11.59 7.38
N TYR A 88 9.68 10.62 7.99
CA TYR A 88 9.23 10.00 9.24
C TYR A 88 7.82 9.37 9.19
N TRP A 89 7.33 8.96 8.01
CA TRP A 89 6.03 8.29 7.84
C TRP A 89 5.82 7.09 8.79
N HIS A 90 6.90 6.41 9.16
CA HIS A 90 6.87 5.26 10.08
C HIS A 90 6.43 5.65 11.51
N SER A 91 6.42 6.94 11.85
CA SER A 91 5.84 7.45 13.10
C SER A 91 4.30 7.37 13.12
N TRP A 92 3.63 7.34 11.97
CA TRP A 92 2.17 7.20 11.87
C TRP A 92 1.67 5.84 12.37
N GLY A 93 2.56 4.84 12.39
CA GLY A 93 2.29 3.54 13.01
C GLY A 93 2.33 3.56 14.54
N LYS A 94 2.90 4.62 15.15
CA LYS A 94 3.07 4.76 16.60
C LYS A 94 2.01 5.65 17.26
N THR A 95 1.32 6.48 16.47
CA THR A 95 0.11 7.19 16.92
C THR A 95 -1.05 6.20 16.89
N THR A 96 -1.20 5.47 17.99
CA THR A 96 -2.43 4.76 18.34
C THR A 96 -3.31 5.71 19.14
N ASP A 97 -4.58 5.84 18.74
CA ASP A 97 -5.67 6.01 19.69
C ASP A 97 -5.69 4.85 20.70
#